data_AF-A0A966XL35-F1
#
_entry.id   AF-A0A966XL35-F1
#
_cell.length_a   1.000
_cell.length_b   1.000
_cell.length_c   1.000
_cell.angle_alpha   90.00
_cell.angle_beta   90.00
_cell.angle_gamma   90.00
#
_symmetry.space_group_name_H-M   'P 1'
#
loop_
_entity.id
_entity.type
_entity.pdbx_description
1 polymer ?
#
loop_
_entity_poly.entity_id
_entity_poly.type
_entity_poly.pdbx_seq_one_letter_code
_entity_poly.pdbx_strand_id
1 'polypeptide(L)'
;EALGEFFTERSQPEAGLMTLLQSLPDRAVICSHGDVIPAIINLLKDRGMHVHGEPQWQKASVWVLERDGKQFATASAWPPPAVD
;
A
#
# COMPACT_ATOMS: atom_id res chain seq x y z
N GLU A 1 -2.11 12.49 -19.02
CA GLU A 1 -2.01 13.84 -18.43
C GLU A 1 -3.23 14.19 -17.58
N ALA A 2 -3.65 13.32 -16.66
CA ALA A 2 -4.76 13.58 -15.72
C ALA A 2 -4.48 13.09 -14.29
N LEU A 3 -3.22 12.72 -14.00
CA LEU A 3 -2.73 12.44 -12.64
C LEU A 3 -1.98 13.65 -12.05
N GLY A 4 -1.81 14.72 -12.82
CA GLY A 4 -1.23 15.98 -12.34
C GLY A 4 -2.19 16.83 -11.49
N GLU A 5 -3.49 16.52 -11.52
CA GLU A 5 -4.52 17.39 -10.94
C GLU A 5 -5.01 16.93 -9.56
N PHE A 6 -4.68 15.70 -9.12
CA PHE A 6 -4.86 15.29 -7.72
C PHE A 6 -3.82 15.89 -6.76
N PHE A 7 -2.83 16.61 -7.30
CA PHE A 7 -1.72 17.20 -6.54
C PHE A 7 -1.91 18.69 -6.20
N THR A 8 -3.06 19.28 -6.53
CA THR A 8 -3.32 20.70 -6.28
C THR A 8 -4.17 20.91 -5.02
N GLU A 9 -3.58 21.70 -4.10
CA GLU A 9 -4.15 22.37 -2.92
C GLU A 9 -4.12 21.64 -1.54
N ARG A 10 -3.04 21.92 -0.79
CA ARG A 10 -2.93 22.00 0.70
C ARG A 10 -3.35 20.78 1.53
N SER A 11 -3.20 19.57 1.00
CA SER A 11 -3.13 18.36 1.81
C SER A 11 -1.82 17.68 1.46
N GLN A 12 -0.95 17.35 2.42
CA GLN A 12 0.16 16.46 2.13
C GLN A 12 -0.47 15.09 1.79
N PRO A 13 -0.55 14.66 0.52
CA PRO A 13 -1.35 13.50 0.13
C PRO A 13 -0.84 12.23 0.83
N GLU A 14 0.47 12.16 1.06
CA GLU A 14 1.12 11.13 1.87
C GLU A 14 0.64 11.12 3.32
N ALA A 15 0.42 12.29 3.94
CA ALA A 15 -0.07 12.37 5.32
C ALA A 15 -1.51 11.87 5.43
N GLY A 16 -2.36 12.20 4.44
CA GLY A 16 -3.73 11.69 4.37
C GLY A 16 -3.78 10.18 4.19
N LEU A 17 -2.98 9.65 3.27
CA LEU A 17 -2.85 8.20 3.04
C LEU A 17 -2.35 7.47 4.28
N MET A 18 -1.31 7.99 4.95
CA MET A 18 -0.79 7.37 6.16
C MET A 18 -1.78 7.42 7.32
N THR A 19 -2.52 8.53 7.45
CA THR A 19 -3.61 8.64 8.44
C THR A 19 -4.68 7.59 8.17
N LEU A 20 -5.08 7.42 6.91
CA LEU A 20 -6.00 6.35 6.51
C LEU A 20 -5.45 4.98 6.89
N LEU A 21 -4.25 4.62 6.46
CA LEU A 21 -3.63 3.32 6.73
C LEU A 21 -3.51 3.02 8.24
N GLN A 22 -3.19 4.02 9.05
CA GLN A 22 -3.09 3.89 10.51
C GLN A 22 -4.47 3.77 11.19
N SER A 23 -5.52 4.35 10.59
CA SER A 23 -6.89 4.28 11.13
C SER A 23 -7.56 2.93 10.90
N LEU A 24 -7.03 2.11 9.99
CA LEU A 24 -7.63 0.82 9.65
C LEU A 24 -7.58 -0.15 10.84
N PRO A 25 -8.67 -0.89 11.11
CA PRO A 25 -8.64 -1.98 12.08
C PRO A 25 -7.80 -3.15 11.56
N ASP A 26 -7.49 -4.09 12.45
CA ASP A 26 -6.77 -5.30 12.04
C ASP A 26 -7.59 -6.07 11.00
N ARG A 27 -6.88 -6.70 10.05
CA ARG A 27 -7.47 -7.52 8.96
C ARG A 27 -8.38 -6.73 8.01
N ALA A 28 -8.26 -5.40 7.97
CA ALA A 28 -8.91 -4.60 6.94
C ALA A 28 -8.35 -4.92 5.55
N VAL A 29 -9.22 -4.84 4.54
CA VAL A 29 -8.85 -4.99 3.13
C VAL A 29 -9.14 -3.67 2.42
N ILE A 30 -8.15 -3.18 1.68
CA ILE A 30 -8.28 -2.01 0.81
C ILE A 30 -7.96 -2.42 -0.63
N CYS A 31 -8.76 -1.94 -1.56
CA CYS A 31 -8.52 -2.09 -2.99
C CYS A 31 -8.17 -0.73 -3.57
N SER A 32 -7.14 -0.68 -4.40
CA SER A 32 -6.68 0.56 -5.02
C SER A 32 -6.09 0.28 -6.40
N HIS A 33 -5.66 1.34 -7.06
CA HIS A 33 -5.07 1.29 -8.39
C HIS A 33 -3.61 0.81 -8.37
N GLY A 34 -3.17 0.34 -9.54
CA GLY A 34 -1.82 -0.20 -9.73
C GLY A 34 -0.69 0.84 -9.66
N ASP A 35 -1.01 2.13 -9.63
CA ASP A 35 -0.07 3.23 -9.36
C ASP A 35 -0.02 3.61 -7.86
N VAL A 36 -1.14 3.45 -7.14
CA VAL A 36 -1.24 3.76 -5.71
C VAL A 36 -0.58 2.67 -4.84
N ILE A 37 -0.76 1.38 -5.17
CA ILE A 37 -0.19 0.27 -4.37
C ILE A 37 1.36 0.35 -4.33
N PRO A 38 2.09 0.51 -5.46
CA PRO A 38 3.54 0.70 -5.41
C PRO A 38 3.98 1.90 -4.59
N ALA A 39 3.23 3.02 -4.66
CA ALA A 39 3.52 4.21 -3.87
C ALA A 39 3.42 3.93 -2.36
N ILE A 40 2.38 3.21 -1.92
CA ILE A 40 2.23 2.79 -0.52
C ILE A 40 3.39 1.89 -0.09
N ILE A 41 3.71 0.86 -0.87
CA ILE A 41 4.78 -0.09 -0.52
C ILE A 41 6.13 0.62 -0.42
N ASN A 42 6.46 1.49 -1.38
CA ASN A 42 7.71 2.26 -1.36
C ASN A 42 7.77 3.20 -0.15
N LEU A 43 6.70 3.95 0.12
CA LEU A 43 6.61 4.83 1.28
C LEU A 43 6.82 4.08 2.60
N LEU A 44 6.21 2.89 2.73
CA LEU A 44 6.36 2.08 3.94
C LEU A 44 7.76 1.46 4.05
N LYS A 45 8.37 1.05 2.92
CA LYS A 45 9.77 0.61 2.89
C LYS A 45 10.74 1.70 3.34
N ASP A 46 10.54 2.93 2.86
CA ASP A 46 11.35 4.09 3.26
C ASP A 46 11.21 4.41 4.75
N ARG A 47 10.11 3.96 5.38
CA ARG A 47 9.84 4.05 6.81
C ARG A 47 10.29 2.82 7.61
N GLY A 48 11.01 1.90 6.98
CA GLY A 48 11.63 0.74 7.64
C GLY A 48 10.82 -0.55 7.56
N MET A 49 9.72 -0.61 6.80
CA MET A 49 9.01 -1.86 6.54
C MET A 49 9.86 -2.77 5.63
N HIS A 50 9.98 -4.05 5.98
CA HIS A 50 10.71 -5.03 5.18
C HIS A 50 9.77 -5.82 4.26
N VAL A 51 10.15 -5.99 2.99
CA VAL A 51 9.39 -6.81 2.04
C VAL A 51 10.03 -8.18 1.91
N HIS A 52 9.25 -9.23 2.15
CA HIS A 52 9.65 -10.62 1.97
C HIS A 52 9.22 -11.15 0.60
N GLY A 53 10.10 -11.94 -0.01
CA GLY A 53 9.83 -12.62 -1.28
C GLY A 53 9.79 -11.69 -2.48
N GLU A 54 9.24 -12.20 -3.58
CA GLU A 54 9.17 -11.48 -4.86
C GLU A 54 7.95 -10.55 -4.92
N PRO A 55 8.14 -9.25 -5.23
CA PRO A 55 7.04 -8.31 -5.41
C PRO A 55 6.04 -8.75 -6.49
N GLN A 56 4.74 -8.55 -6.25
CA GLN A 56 3.66 -8.78 -7.22
C GLN A 56 2.94 -7.47 -7.51
N TRP A 57 2.73 -7.15 -8.78
CA TRP A 57 2.13 -5.88 -9.25
C TRP A 57 0.99 -6.08 -10.25
N GLN A 58 0.69 -7.35 -10.58
CA GLN A 58 -0.36 -7.72 -11.49
C GLN A 58 -1.72 -7.31 -10.93
N LYS A 59 -2.69 -7.09 -11.81
CA LYS A 59 -4.09 -6.93 -11.38
C LYS A 59 -4.51 -8.14 -10.55
N ALA A 60 -5.28 -7.87 -9.49
CA ALA A 60 -5.71 -8.86 -8.50
C ALA A 60 -4.60 -9.49 -7.64
N SER A 61 -3.36 -8.97 -7.68
CA SER A 61 -2.37 -9.28 -6.64
C SER A 61 -2.78 -8.70 -5.28
N VAL A 62 -2.34 -9.34 -4.20
CA VAL A 62 -2.64 -8.91 -2.82
C VAL A 62 -1.32 -8.64 -2.09
N TRP A 63 -1.22 -7.46 -1.49
CA TRP A 63 -0.14 -7.15 -0.56
C TRP A 63 -0.64 -7.32 0.87
N VAL A 64 -0.03 -8.26 1.60
CA VAL A 64 -0.30 -8.48 3.01
C VAL A 64 0.71 -7.68 3.81
N LEU A 65 0.23 -6.75 4.62
CA LEU A 65 1.05 -5.90 5.49
C LEU A 65 0.84 -6.32 6.94
N GLU A 66 1.92 -6.51 7.68
CA GLU A 66 1.87 -6.76 9.13
C GLU A 66 2.38 -5.53 9.87
N ARG A 67 1.71 -5.21 10.97
CA ARG A 67 2.08 -4.08 11.84
C ARG A 67 2.35 -4.55 13.26
N ASP A 68 3.38 -3.97 13.86
CA ASP A 68 3.61 -4.01 15.30
C ASP A 68 3.18 -2.67 15.90
N GLY A 69 2.04 -2.68 16.59
CA GLY A 69 1.36 -1.46 17.05
C GLY A 69 1.02 -0.52 15.89
N LYS A 70 1.71 0.63 15.82
CA LYS A 70 1.50 1.66 14.77
C LYS A 70 2.48 1.59 13.60
N GLN A 71 3.45 0.68 13.66
CA GLN A 71 4.50 0.57 12.66
C GLN A 71 4.25 -0.63 11.76
N PHE A 72 4.20 -0.40 10.44
CA PHE A 72 4.21 -1.49 9.47
C PHE A 72 5.61 -2.09 9.44
N ALA A 73 5.71 -3.37 9.81
CA ALA A 73 6.98 -4.06 10.04
C ALA A 73 7.38 -4.89 8.82
N THR A 74 6.43 -5.65 8.27
CA THR A 74 6.69 -6.58 7.16
C THR A 74 5.60 -6.48 6.10
N ALA A 75 5.96 -6.91 4.89
CA ALA A 75 5.02 -7.12 3.80
C ALA A 75 5.37 -8.35 2.98
N SER A 76 4.36 -9.03 2.44
CA SER A 76 4.51 -10.08 1.44
C SER A 76 3.48 -9.91 0.33
N ALA A 77 3.87 -10.27 -0.90
CA ALA A 77 3.01 -10.15 -2.05
C ALA A 77 2.51 -11.53 -2.48
N TRP A 78 1.19 -11.65 -2.63
CA TRP A 78 0.53 -12.85 -3.14
C TRP A 78 0.19 -12.65 -4.62
N PRO A 79 0.48 -13.64 -5.48
CA PRO A 79 0.12 -13.55 -6.88
C PRO A 79 -1.40 -13.49 -7.04
N PRO A 80 -1.89 -13.03 -8.21
CA PRO A 80 -3.31 -13.13 -8.54
C PRO A 80 -3.82 -14.57 -8.38
N PRO A 81 -5.10 -14.76 -7.99
CA PRO A 81 -5.67 -16.10 -7.91
C PRO A 81 -5.59 -16.78 -9.28
N ALA A 82 -5.28 -18.08 -9.28
CA ALA A 82 -5.49 -18.90 -10.47
C ALA A 82 -6.99 -18.90 -10.79
N VAL A 83 -7.32 -18.64 -12.05
CA VAL A 83 -8.66 -18.84 -12.58
C VAL A 83 -8.69 -20.23 -13.20
N ASP A 84 -9.57 -21.09 -12.68
CA ASP A 84 -10.00 -22.31 -13.38
C ASP A 84 -11.05 -21.95 -14.44
#